data_AF-A0A5J5HRB6-F1
#
_entry.id   AF-A0A5J5HRB6-F1
#
_cell.length_a   1.000
_cell.length_b   1.000
_cell.length_c   1.000
_cell.angle_alpha   90.00
_cell.angle_beta   90.00
_cell.angle_gamma   90.00
#
_symmetry.space_group_name_H-M   'P 1'
#
loop_
_entity.id
_entity.type
_entity.pdbx_description
1 polymer ?
#
loop_
_entity_poly.entity_id
_entity_poly.type
_entity_poly.pdbx_seq_one_letter_code
_entity_poly.pdbx_strand_id
1 'polypeptide(L)' 'MTPINLNMATAEELDTIPQLKGHGFEIFRYRDDRGAFKALRQLEEVPGMAGNAEGLKGVLTI' A
#
# COMPACT_ATOMS: atom_id res chain seq x y z
N MET A 1 -11.15 13.06 4.40
CA MET A 1 -9.73 12.81 4.14
C MET A 1 -9.63 12.31 2.71
N THR A 2 -8.72 12.86 1.91
CA THR A 2 -8.56 12.44 0.51
C THR A 2 -7.80 11.13 0.47
N PRO A 3 -8.29 10.08 -0.22
CA PRO A 3 -7.56 8.83 -0.34
C PRO A 3 -6.20 9.02 -1.00
N ILE A 4 -5.20 8.27 -0.54
CA ILE A 4 -3.84 8.26 -1.09
C ILE A 4 -3.77 7.24 -2.23
N ASN A 5 -3.21 7.63 -3.37
CA ASN A 5 -3.03 6.70 -4.49
C ASN A 5 -1.85 5.75 -4.22
N LEU A 6 -2.12 4.45 -4.12
CA LEU A 6 -1.15 3.40 -3.80
C LEU A 6 -0.04 3.25 -4.84
N ASN A 7 -0.29 3.60 -6.10
CA ASN A 7 0.70 3.50 -7.17
C ASN A 7 1.60 4.75 -7.29
N MET A 8 1.17 5.88 -6.73
CA MET A 8 1.88 7.16 -6.84
C MET A 8 2.51 7.61 -5.53
N ALA A 9 1.99 7.15 -4.39
CA ALA A 9 2.44 7.59 -3.06
C ALA A 9 3.89 7.23 -2.78
N THR A 10 4.60 8.07 -2.02
CA THR A 10 5.93 7.73 -1.49
C THR A 10 5.83 6.77 -0.32
N ALA A 11 6.95 6.16 0.08
CA ALA A 11 6.99 5.32 1.27
C ALA A 11 6.60 6.10 2.54
N GLU A 12 7.05 7.35 2.65
CA GLU A 12 6.74 8.22 3.78
C GLU A 12 5.25 8.58 3.85
N GLU A 13 4.61 8.82 2.70
CA GLU A 13 3.16 9.07 2.64
C GLU A 13 2.36 7.83 3.08
N LEU A 14 2.77 6.64 2.64
CA LEU A 14 2.15 5.39 3.07
C LEU A 14 2.35 5.14 4.56
N ASP A 15 3.52 5.47 5.11
CA ASP A 15 3.82 5.31 6.54
C ASP A 15 3.00 6.23 7.46
N THR A 16 2.31 7.24 6.92
CA THR A 16 1.32 8.02 7.68
C THR A 16 0.06 7.22 8.02
N ILE A 17 -0.19 6.12 7.31
CA ILE A 17 -1.31 5.22 7.55
C ILE A 17 -0.89 4.21 8.64
N PRO A 18 -1.53 4.17 9.82
CA PRO A 18 -1.10 3.31 10.92
C PRO A 18 -0.96 1.82 10.56
N GLN A 19 -1.80 1.32 9.66
CA GLN A 19 -1.77 -0.08 9.18
C GLN A 19 -0.60 -0.37 8.22
N LEU A 20 -0.04 0.67 7.58
CA LEU A 20 1.06 0.52 6.63
C LEU A 20 2.40 1.01 7.21
N LYS A 21 2.41 1.53 8.43
CA LYS A 21 3.60 2.13 9.03
C LYS A 21 4.73 1.12 9.12
N GLY A 22 5.85 1.42 8.45
CA GLY A 22 7.02 0.55 8.34
C GLY A 22 7.00 -0.38 7.12
N HIS A 23 5.93 -0.33 6.31
CA HIS A 23 5.77 -1.13 5.10
C HIS A 23 5.83 -0.30 3.80
N GLY A 24 5.90 1.03 3.87
CA GLY A 24 5.93 1.88 2.67
C GLY A 24 7.04 1.50 1.67
N PHE A 25 8.22 1.12 2.17
CA PHE A 25 9.34 0.69 1.34
C PHE A 25 9.09 -0.66 0.64
N GLU A 26 8.52 -1.63 1.34
CA GLU A 26 8.14 -2.94 0.78
C GLU A 26 7.10 -2.79 -0.33
N ILE A 27 6.10 -1.92 -0.13
CA ILE A 27 5.06 -1.60 -1.10
C ILE A 27 5.66 -0.93 -2.35
N PHE A 28 6.57 0.03 -2.18
CA PHE A 28 7.28 0.66 -3.28
C PHE A 28 8.05 -0.36 -4.10
N ARG A 29 8.84 -1.21 -3.45
CA ARG A 29 9.61 -2.27 -4.11
C ARG A 29 8.71 -3.24 -4.87
N TYR A 30 7.61 -3.67 -4.25
CA TYR A 30 6.68 -4.59 -4.89
C TYR A 30 6.14 -4.01 -6.21
N ARG A 31 5.70 -2.74 -6.26
CA ARG A 31 5.18 -2.14 -7.50
C ARG A 31 6.26 -1.79 -8.52
N ASP A 32 7.48 -1.54 -8.08
CA ASP A 32 8.64 -1.34 -8.97
C ASP A 32 9.02 -2.66 -9.67
N ASP A 33 9.07 -3.77 -8.92
CA ASP A 33 9.46 -5.08 -9.42
C ASP A 33 8.32 -5.82 -10.18
N ARG A 34 7.07 -5.67 -9.72
CA ARG A 34 5.90 -6.43 -10.22
C ARG A 34 4.94 -5.59 -11.08
N GLY A 35 5.14 -4.28 -11.10
CA GLY A 35 4.23 -3.33 -11.73
C GLY A 35 3.12 -2.83 -10.82
N ALA A 36 2.37 -1.85 -11.31
CA ALA A 36 1.30 -1.17 -10.57
C ALA A 36 0.24 -2.14 -10.02
N PHE A 37 -0.18 -1.89 -8.78
CA PHE A 37 -1.33 -2.54 -8.16
C PHE A 37 -2.59 -2.31 -9.01
N LYS A 38 -3.44 -3.33 -9.09
CA LYS A 38 -4.75 -3.31 -9.77
C LYS A 38 -5.90 -3.50 -8.79
N ALA A 39 -5.62 -3.96 -7.58
CA ALA A 39 -6.58 -4.05 -6.49
C ALA A 39 -5.87 -4.01 -5.13
N LEU A 40 -6.51 -3.42 -4.12
CA LEU A 40 -5.93 -3.30 -2.78
C LEU A 40 -5.61 -4.65 -2.12
N ARG A 41 -6.32 -5.72 -2.47
CA ARG A 41 -6.04 -7.09 -1.98
C ARG A 41 -4.61 -7.56 -2.31
N GLN A 42 -4.00 -7.03 -3.36
CA GLN A 42 -2.63 -7.40 -3.74
C GLN A 42 -1.59 -6.88 -2.74
N LEU A 43 -1.96 -6.00 -1.79
CA LEU A 43 -1.12 -5.71 -0.64
C LEU A 43 -0.83 -6.97 0.18
N GLU A 44 -1.70 -7.99 0.17
CA GLU A 44 -1.44 -9.27 0.86
C GLU A 44 -0.26 -10.05 0.24
N GLU A 45 0.16 -9.70 -0.98
CA GLU A 45 1.32 -10.29 -1.65
C GLU A 45 2.63 -9.58 -1.29
N VAL A 46 2.55 -8.41 -0.66
CA VAL A 46 3.71 -7.67 -0.14
C VAL A 46 4.21 -8.39 1.13
N PRO A 47 5.51 -8.69 1.26
CA PRO A 47 6.02 -9.32 2.47
C PRO A 47 5.68 -8.51 3.73
N GLY A 48 5.19 -9.21 4.76
CA GLY A 48 4.75 -8.60 6.01
C GLY A 48 3.35 -7.94 5.99
N MET A 49 2.64 -7.97 4.86
CA MET A 49 1.31 -7.35 4.71
C MET A 49 0.14 -8.34 4.64
N ALA A 50 0.40 -9.64 4.80
CA ALA A 50 -0.65 -10.66 4.83
C ALA A 50 -1.68 -10.35 5.94
N GLY A 51 -2.95 -10.21 5.56
CA GLY A 51 -4.05 -9.86 6.48
C GLY A 51 -4.19 -8.36 6.80
N ASN A 52 -3.31 -7.50 6.30
CA ASN A 52 -3.33 -6.05 6.58
C ASN A 52 -4.00 -5.20 5.48
N ALA A 53 -4.61 -5.83 4.48
CA ALA A 53 -5.30 -5.12 3.39
C ALA A 53 -6.73 -4.69 3.75
N GLU A 54 -7.33 -5.31 4.77
CA GLU A 54 -8.69 -5.03 5.20
C GLU A 54 -8.80 -3.64 5.85
N GLY A 55 -9.87 -2.90 5.56
CA GLY A 55 -10.08 -1.54 6.08
C GLY A 55 -9.39 -0.42 5.29
N LEU A 56 -8.51 -0.73 4.32
CA LEU A 56 -7.83 0.29 3.51
C LEU A 56 -8.67 0.87 2.36
N LYS A 57 -9.84 0.29 2.03
CA LYS A 57 -10.70 0.69 0.88
C LYS A 57 -11.24 2.13 0.92
N GLY A 58 -11.15 2.82 2.06
CA GLY A 58 -11.50 4.25 2.19
C GLY A 58 -10.31 5.18 2.40
N VAL A 59 -9.11 4.61 2.58
CA VAL A 59 -7.86 5.33 2.84
C VAL A 59 -7.00 5.36 1.58
N LEU A 60 -7.06 4.31 0.76
CA LEU A 60 -6.27 4.13 -0.44
C LEU A 60 -7.12 4.09 -1.71
N THR A 61 -6.54 4.54 -2.81
CA THR A 61 -6.99 4.33 -4.19
C THR A 61 -5.90 3.66 -5.01
N ILE A 62 -6.25 3.13 -6.18
CA ILE A 62 -5.33 2.52 -7.14
C ILE A 62 -5.00 3.52 -8.24
#